data_AF-A0ABD5YY14-F1
#
_entry.id   AF-A0ABD5YY14-F1
#
_cell.length_a   1.000
_cell.length_b   1.000
_cell.length_c   1.000
_cell.angle_alpha   90.00
_cell.angle_beta   90.00
_cell.angle_gamma   90.00
#
_symmetry.space_group_name_H-M   'P 1'
#
loop_
_entity.id
_entity.type
_entity.pdbx_description
1 polymer ?
#
loop_
_entity_poly.entity_id
_entity_poly.type
_entity_poly.pdbx_seq_one_letter_code
_entity_poly.pdbx_strand_id
1 'polypeptide(L)'
;MTTSTNEQPAMQGKVTVDMSISLDGYIAGPNDGPENPLGDGGGRLHKWVYDLRAGASNRGSTAARPIGTPRSWRNRPRTLVLS
;
A
#
# COMPACT_ATOMS: atom_id res chain seq x y z
N MET A 1 -3.08 -44.03 31.74
CA MET A 1 -2.03 -43.31 30.99
C MET A 1 -2.73 -42.52 29.91
N THR A 2 -2.99 -41.23 30.13
CA THR A 2 -3.68 -40.36 29.15
C THR A 2 -2.63 -39.50 28.45
N THR A 3 -2.37 -39.79 27.18
CA THR A 3 -1.60 -38.91 26.29
C THR A 3 -2.40 -37.64 26.06
N SER A 4 -2.01 -36.56 26.72
CA SER A 4 -2.48 -35.21 26.45
C SER A 4 -1.88 -34.76 25.12
N THR A 5 -2.67 -34.75 24.05
CA THR A 5 -2.31 -34.12 22.78
C THR A 5 -2.01 -32.64 23.07
N ASN A 6 -0.78 -32.23 22.77
CA ASN A 6 -0.30 -30.87 22.97
C ASN A 6 -0.84 -29.98 21.84
N GLU A 7 -2.03 -29.41 22.04
CA GLU A 7 -2.64 -28.39 21.18
C GLU A 7 -1.86 -27.07 21.32
N GLN A 8 -0.68 -26.98 20.70
CA GLN A 8 -0.02 -25.68 20.56
C GLN A 8 -0.87 -24.81 19.63
N PRO A 9 -1.37 -23.64 20.06
CA PRO A 9 -2.14 -22.77 19.19
C PRO A 9 -1.28 -22.41 17.99
N ALA A 10 -1.73 -22.77 16.79
CA ALA A 10 -1.07 -22.38 15.55
C ALA A 10 -0.93 -20.86 15.56
N MET A 11 0.32 -20.37 15.56
CA MET A 11 0.61 -18.95 15.58
C MET A 11 0.22 -18.35 14.23
N GLN A 12 -1.02 -17.88 14.12
CA GLN A 12 -1.53 -17.23 12.92
C GLN A 12 -0.87 -15.84 12.78
N GLY A 13 -0.09 -15.64 11.72
CA GLY A 13 0.56 -14.37 11.42
C GLY A 13 -0.44 -13.29 10.96
N LYS A 14 -0.09 -12.01 11.16
CA LYS A 14 -0.87 -10.88 10.63
C LYS A 14 -0.66 -10.76 9.11
N VAL A 15 -1.73 -10.83 8.33
CA VAL A 15 -1.70 -10.61 6.88
C VAL A 15 -2.26 -9.22 6.57
N THR A 16 -1.56 -8.45 5.74
CA THR A 16 -2.00 -7.12 5.29
C THR A 16 -1.94 -7.04 3.77
N VAL A 17 -2.93 -6.39 3.17
CA VAL A 17 -3.01 -6.16 1.72
C VAL A 17 -3.17 -4.66 1.48
N ASP A 18 -2.41 -4.12 0.52
CA ASP A 18 -2.52 -2.75 0.03
C ASP A 18 -2.70 -2.82 -1.49
N MET A 19 -3.81 -2.29 -1.99
CA MET A 19 -4.15 -2.30 -3.41
C MET A 19 -5.13 -1.16 -3.73
N SER A 20 -5.17 -0.79 -5.01
CA SER A 20 -6.15 0.14 -5.55
C SER A 20 -7.37 -0.62 -6.09
N ILE A 21 -8.55 -0.02 -6.00
CA ILE A 21 -9.81 -0.55 -6.54
C ILE A 21 -10.60 0.59 -7.18
N SER A 22 -11.34 0.30 -8.25
CA SER A 22 -12.26 1.25 -8.85
C SER A 22 -13.54 1.41 -8.01
N LEU A 23 -14.33 2.45 -8.29
CA LEU A 23 -15.58 2.74 -7.56
C LEU A 23 -16.65 1.65 -7.76
N ASP A 24 -16.62 0.97 -8.90
CA ASP A 24 -17.47 -0.16 -9.27
C ASP A 24 -16.93 -1.53 -8.80
N GLY A 25 -15.81 -1.56 -8.07
CA GLY A 25 -15.35 -2.75 -7.36
C GLY A 25 -14.36 -3.64 -8.13
N TYR A 26 -13.73 -3.12 -9.18
CA TYR A 26 -12.76 -3.86 -10.00
C TYR A 26 -11.31 -3.47 -9.67
N ILE A 27 -10.41 -4.46 -9.71
CA ILE A 27 -8.96 -4.29 -9.48
C ILE A 27 -8.16 -4.29 -10.79
N ALA A 28 -8.78 -4.70 -11.89
CA ALA A 28 -8.27 -4.69 -13.26
C ALA A 28 -9.40 -4.33 -14.22
N GLY A 29 -9.06 -3.82 -15.40
CA GLY A 29 -10.03 -3.60 -16.47
C GLY A 29 -10.52 -4.91 -17.09
N PRO A 30 -11.56 -4.87 -17.94
CA PRO A 30 -12.01 -6.02 -18.72
C PRO A 30 -10.90 -6.58 -19.62
N ASN A 31 -11.01 -7.84 -20.04
CA ASN A 31 -10.04 -8.49 -20.94
C ASN A 31 -8.61 -8.51 -20.38
N ASP A 32 -8.47 -8.71 -19.06
CA ASP A 32 -7.17 -8.92 -18.44
C ASP A 32 -6.58 -10.29 -18.82
N GLY A 33 -5.27 -10.35 -18.94
CA GLY A 33 -4.56 -11.58 -19.30
C GLY A 33 -3.06 -11.38 -19.47
N PRO A 34 -2.31 -12.44 -19.84
CA PRO A 34 -0.84 -12.36 -20.01
C PRO A 34 -0.39 -11.25 -20.96
N GLU A 35 -1.18 -11.02 -22.01
CA GLU A 35 -0.92 -9.99 -23.04
C GLU A 35 -1.40 -8.59 -22.62
N ASN A 36 -2.34 -8.52 -21.66
CA ASN A 36 -2.98 -7.29 -21.18
C ASN A 36 -3.13 -7.34 -19.64
N PRO A 37 -2.03 -7.23 -18.88
CA PRO A 37 -2.02 -7.58 -17.46
C PRO A 37 -2.84 -6.66 -16.56
N LEU A 38 -3.24 -5.49 -17.05
CA LEU A 38 -4.12 -4.58 -16.32
C LEU A 38 -5.55 -4.57 -16.85
N GLY A 39 -5.82 -5.25 -17.95
CA GLY A 39 -7.08 -5.11 -18.66
C GLY A 39 -7.28 -3.71 -19.27
N ASP A 40 -8.35 -3.59 -20.05
CA ASP A 40 -8.70 -2.38 -20.78
C ASP A 40 -9.01 -1.23 -19.81
N GLY A 41 -8.22 -0.15 -19.91
CA GLY A 41 -8.36 1.01 -19.03
C GLY A 41 -7.84 0.84 -17.60
N GLY A 42 -7.30 -0.34 -17.23
CA GLY A 42 -6.81 -0.63 -15.88
C GLY A 42 -5.62 0.22 -15.44
N GLY A 43 -4.86 0.78 -16.39
CA GLY A 43 -3.77 1.73 -16.10
C GLY A 43 -4.20 2.95 -15.28
N ARG A 44 -5.49 3.33 -15.29
CA ARG A 44 -6.03 4.45 -14.48
C ARG A 44 -5.92 4.19 -12.98
N LEU A 45 -6.12 2.95 -12.53
CA LEU A 45 -5.96 2.56 -11.12
C LEU A 45 -4.52 2.69 -10.65
N HIS A 46 -3.56 2.48 -11.55
CA HIS A 46 -2.12 2.47 -11.27
C HIS A 46 -1.42 3.79 -11.61
N LYS A 47 -2.14 4.80 -12.13
CA LYS A 47 -1.56 6.07 -12.57
C LYS A 47 -0.67 6.72 -11.51
N TRP A 48 -1.08 6.68 -10.25
CA TRP A 48 -0.31 7.24 -9.14
C TRP A 48 1.07 6.60 -9.00
N VAL A 49 1.22 5.29 -9.24
CA VAL A 49 2.52 4.59 -9.22
C VAL A 49 3.40 5.04 -10.39
N TYR A 50 2.80 5.19 -11.57
CA TYR A 50 3.52 5.62 -12.76
C TYR A 50 3.99 7.06 -12.65
N ASP A 51 3.16 7.94 -12.11
CA ASP A 51 3.51 9.33 -11.86
C ASP A 51 4.61 9.44 -10.79
N LEU A 52 4.62 8.57 -9.77
CA LEU A 52 5.73 8.46 -8.81
C LEU A 52 7.05 8.04 -9.50
N ARG A 53 7.01 7.02 -10.37
CA ARG A 53 8.20 6.55 -11.10
C ARG A 53 8.74 7.61 -12.06
N ALA A 54 7.86 8.24 -12.85
CA ALA A 54 8.23 9.31 -13.77
C ALA A 54 8.75 10.56 -13.03
N GLY A 55 8.17 10.87 -11.87
CA GLY A 55 8.64 11.94 -11.01
C GLY A 55 9.96 11.65 -10.31
N ALA A 56 10.36 10.38 -10.16
CA ALA A 56 11.64 9.94 -9.60
C ALA A 56 12.75 9.87 -10.64
N SER A 57 12.45 9.56 -11.91
CA SER A 57 13.43 9.67 -13.00
C SER A 57 13.79 11.12 -13.33
N ASN A 58 12.87 12.06 -13.09
CA ASN A 58 13.05 13.48 -13.42
C ASN A 58 13.51 14.34 -12.23
N ARG A 59 13.54 13.79 -11.01
CA ARG A 59 14.02 14.48 -9.82
C ARG A 59 15.18 13.69 -9.26
N GLY A 60 16.39 14.27 -9.33
CA GLY A 60 17.57 13.72 -8.66
C GLY A 60 17.20 13.30 -7.24
N SER A 61 17.18 11.99 -7.01
CA SER A 61 17.11 11.28 -5.73
C SER A 61 16.78 12.15 -4.50
N THR A 62 15.53 12.57 -4.33
CA THR A 62 15.01 13.02 -3.03
C THR A 62 13.52 12.74 -2.93
N ALA A 63 13.16 12.02 -1.86
CA ALA A 63 11.82 11.79 -1.31
C ALA A 63 11.02 10.59 -1.85
N ALA A 64 11.49 9.38 -1.54
CA ALA A 64 10.59 8.37 -1.00
C ALA A 64 10.35 8.71 0.48
N ARG A 65 9.18 9.26 0.83
CA ARG A 65 8.82 9.43 2.24
C ARG A 65 8.45 8.05 2.79
N PRO A 66 9.07 7.56 3.87
CA PRO A 66 8.72 6.26 4.43
C PRO A 66 7.27 6.30 4.91
N ILE A 67 6.49 5.27 4.54
CA ILE A 67 5.16 5.07 5.09
C ILE A 67 5.35 4.66 6.57
N GLY A 68 4.87 5.51 7.46
CA GLY A 68 5.11 5.42 8.90
C GLY A 68 5.83 6.65 9.45
N THR A 69 5.09 7.67 9.88
CA THR A 69 5.66 8.72 10.72
C THR A 69 6.15 8.09 12.04
N PRO A 70 7.38 8.38 12.52
CA PRO A 70 7.82 7.91 13.82
C PRO A 70 6.84 8.32 14.93
N ARG A 71 6.64 7.43 15.92
CA ARG A 71 5.73 7.64 17.07
C ARG A 71 6.01 8.93 17.87
N SER A 72 7.15 9.58 17.62
CA SER A 72 7.62 10.83 18.24
C SER A 72 6.92 12.10 17.71
N TRP A 73 6.10 12.03 16.66
CA TRP A 73 5.38 13.19 16.11
C TRP A 73 4.01 13.47 16.73
N ARG A 74 3.49 12.60 17.62
CA ARG A 74 2.13 12.74 18.19
C ARG A 74 2.02 13.80 19.30
N ASN A 75 3.15 14.38 19.77
CA ASN A 75 3.16 15.27 20.94
C ASN A 75 4.07 16.51 20.75
N ARG A 76 3.90 17.24 19.63
CA ARG A 76 4.55 18.54 19.46
C ARG A 76 3.56 19.67 19.79
N PRO A 77 3.87 20.59 20.72
CA PRO A 77 3.00 21.72 21.00
C PRO A 77 2.88 22.57 19.73
N ARG A 78 1.64 22.82 19.30
CA ARG A 78 1.33 23.68 18.15
C ARG A 78 1.82 25.09 18.47
N THR A 79 2.95 25.49 17.90
CA THR A 79 3.29 26.91 17.86
C THR A 79 2.47 27.50 16.71
N LEU A 80 1.38 28.21 17.06
CA LEU A 80 0.65 29.07 16.14
C LEU A 80 1.55 30.26 15.80
N VAL A 81 1.76 30.52 14.52
CA VAL A 81 2.22 31.84 14.05
C VAL A 81 1.05 32.46 13.30
N LEU A 82 0.45 33.47 13.93
CA LEU A 82 -0.46 34.42 13.30
C LEU A 82 0.38 35.61 12.83
N SER A 83 0.28 35.96 11.55
CA SER A 83 0.46 37.30 10.98
C SER A 83 -0.05 37.29 9.55
#